data_AF-A0A2E0M3W9-F1
#
_entry.id   AF-A0A2E0M3W9-F1
#
_cell.length_a   1.000
_cell.length_b   1.000
_cell.length_c   1.000
_cell.angle_alpha   90.00
_cell.angle_beta   90.00
_cell.angle_gamma   90.00
#
_symmetry.space_group_name_H-M   'P 1'
#
loop_
_entity.id
_entity.type
_entity.pdbx_description
1 polymer ?
#
loop_
_entity_poly.entity_id
_entity_poly.type
_entity_poly.pdbx_seq_one_letter_code
_entity_poly.pdbx_strand_id
1 'polypeptide(L)'
;MHISLTPKLEKMVRNKVDSGLYNNASEVIRAALRLMADADEEHKERLKAFRDAVQAGVEQADRGEFAEGFSIDKLQQGLDKK
;
A
#
# COMPACT_ATOMS: atom_id res chain seq x y z
N MET A 1 -18.26 16.06 -16.23
CA MET A 1 -18.64 15.37 -14.96
C MET A 1 -18.47 16.36 -13.82
N HIS A 2 -19.48 16.54 -12.96
CA HIS A 2 -19.39 17.39 -11.78
C HIS A 2 -19.10 16.51 -10.57
N ILE A 3 -18.03 16.82 -9.82
CA ILE A 3 -17.60 16.07 -8.64
C ILE A 3 -17.76 16.99 -7.45
N SER A 4 -18.57 16.60 -6.48
CA SER A 4 -18.73 17.34 -5.23
C SER A 4 -17.63 16.93 -4.25
N LEU A 5 -16.85 17.91 -3.78
CA LEU A 5 -15.82 17.69 -2.77
C LEU A 5 -16.33 18.12 -1.40
N THR A 6 -15.83 17.47 -0.35
CA THR A 6 -16.02 17.99 1.01
C THR A 6 -15.23 19.29 1.18
N PRO A 7 -15.62 20.19 2.11
CA PRO A 7 -14.93 21.48 2.29
C PRO A 7 -13.42 21.34 2.55
N LYS A 8 -13.01 20.26 3.23
CA LYS A 8 -11.59 19.96 3.48
C LYS A 8 -10.84 19.65 2.19
N LEU A 9 -11.39 18.78 1.34
CA LEU A 9 -10.77 18.41 0.07
C LEU A 9 -10.74 19.59 -0.90
N GLU A 10 -11.80 20.39 -0.94
CA GLU A 10 -11.84 21.60 -1.75
C GLU A 10 -10.74 22.59 -1.33
N LYS A 11 -10.56 22.82 -0.03
CA LYS A 11 -9.45 23.66 0.49
C LYS A 11 -8.08 23.12 0.07
N MET A 12 -7.87 21.80 0.11
CA MET A 12 -6.62 21.19 -0.33
C MET A 12 -6.37 21.42 -1.83
N VAL A 13 -7.41 21.25 -2.66
CA VAL A 13 -7.31 21.48 -4.10
C VAL A 13 -7.00 22.95 -4.40
N ARG A 14 -7.70 23.89 -3.77
CA ARG A 14 -7.43 25.33 -3.92
C ARG A 14 -5.99 25.68 -3.56
N ASN A 15 -5.51 25.24 -2.39
CA ASN A 15 -4.12 25.48 -1.96
C ASN A 15 -3.07 24.99 -2.97
N LYS A 16 -3.34 23.88 -3.68
CA LYS A 16 -2.43 23.33 -4.70
C LYS A 16 -2.45 24.11 -6.01
N VAL A 17 -3.59 24.69 -6.37
CA VAL A 17 -3.70 25.60 -7.52
C VAL A 17 -3.05 26.95 -7.17
N ASP A 18 -3.34 27.49 -6.00
CA ASP A 18 -2.80 28.77 -5.51
C ASP A 18 -1.27 28.75 -5.35
N SER A 19 -0.67 27.57 -5.15
CA SER A 19 0.79 27.42 -5.13
C SER A 19 1.44 27.56 -6.52
N GLY A 20 0.65 27.68 -7.60
CA GLY A 20 1.13 27.76 -8.98
C GLY A 20 1.65 26.43 -9.56
N LEU A 21 1.54 25.32 -8.83
CA LEU A 21 2.00 24.01 -9.29
C LEU A 21 1.04 23.37 -10.30
N TYR A 22 -0.23 23.78 -10.27
CA TYR A 22 -1.29 23.28 -11.14
C TYR A 22 -2.13 24.46 -11.64
N ASN A 23 -2.61 24.38 -12.89
CA ASN A 23 -3.39 25.45 -13.51
C ASN A 23 -4.84 25.47 -13.05
N ASN A 24 -5.39 24.31 -12.66
CA ASN A 24 -6.79 24.17 -12.30
C ASN A 24 -7.05 22.93 -11.41
N ALA A 25 -8.23 22.90 -10.79
CA ALA A 25 -8.67 21.81 -9.92
C ALA A 25 -8.66 20.43 -10.63
N SER A 26 -9.03 20.38 -11.92
CA SER A 26 -9.08 19.13 -12.66
C SER A 26 -7.69 18.49 -12.83
N GLU A 27 -6.63 19.28 -12.92
CA GLU A 27 -5.25 18.77 -12.94
C GLU A 27 -4.85 18.17 -11.60
N VAL A 28 -5.17 18.85 -10.49
CA VAL A 28 -4.92 18.34 -9.13
C VAL A 28 -5.63 17.00 -8.93
N ILE A 29 -6.90 16.92 -9.30
CA ILE A 29 -7.72 15.71 -9.16
C ILE A 29 -7.13 14.57 -10.02
N ARG A 30 -6.77 14.82 -11.28
CA ARG A 30 -6.15 13.80 -12.13
C ARG A 30 -4.81 13.32 -11.58
N ALA A 31 -3.99 14.23 -11.06
CA ALA A 31 -2.71 13.86 -10.44
C ALA A 31 -2.91 12.98 -9.20
N ALA A 32 -3.88 13.33 -8.34
CA ALA A 32 -4.23 12.53 -7.17
C ALA A 32 -4.77 11.14 -7.55
N LEU A 33 -5.64 11.05 -8.56
CA LEU A 33 -6.17 9.77 -9.04
C LEU A 33 -5.10 8.90 -9.67
N ARG A 34 -4.12 9.48 -10.39
CA ARG A 34 -2.98 8.72 -10.93
C ARG A 34 -2.15 8.12 -9.80
N LEU A 35 -1.81 8.93 -8.79
CA LEU A 35 -1.07 8.44 -7.62
C LEU A 35 -1.83 7.34 -6.87
N MET A 36 -3.16 7.47 -6.75
CA MET A 36 -3.99 6.43 -6.14
C MET A 36 -3.98 5.14 -6.96
N ALA A 37 -4.11 5.23 -8.29
CA ALA A 37 -4.05 4.07 -9.17
C ALA A 37 -2.69 3.37 -9.10
N ASP A 38 -1.59 4.12 -9.10
CA ASP A 38 -0.24 3.56 -8.98
C ASP A 38 -0.05 2.82 -7.64
N ALA A 39 -0.56 3.40 -6.54
CA ALA A 39 -0.53 2.77 -5.23
C ALA A 39 -1.40 1.50 -5.14
N ASP A 40 -2.57 1.50 -5.79
CA ASP A 40 -3.46 0.34 -5.86
C ASP A 40 -2.80 -0.82 -6.62
N GLU A 41 -2.11 -0.54 -7.73
CA GLU A 41 -1.36 -1.57 -8.48
C GLU A 41 -0.18 -2.12 -7.66
N GLU A 42 0.61 -1.25 -7.02
CA GLU A 42 1.69 -1.69 -6.13
C GLU A 42 1.17 -2.57 -4.97
N HIS A 43 0.02 -2.20 -4.39
CA HIS A 43 -0.61 -2.99 -3.34
C HIS A 43 -1.04 -4.38 -3.84
N LYS A 44 -1.63 -4.46 -5.04
CA LYS A 44 -2.02 -5.74 -5.66
C LYS A 44 -0.81 -6.63 -5.90
N GLU A 45 0.28 -6.09 -6.43
CA GLU A 45 1.52 -6.84 -6.67
C GLU A 45 2.12 -7.38 -5.37
N ARG A 46 2.22 -6.53 -4.34
CA ARG A 46 2.70 -6.95 -3.01
C ARG A 46 1.83 -8.05 -2.41
N LEU A 47 0.51 -7.90 -2.51
CA LEU A 47 -0.43 -8.88 -1.99
C LEU A 47 -0.34 -10.20 -2.76
N LYS A 48 -0.14 -10.15 -4.08
CA LYS A 48 0.12 -11.35 -4.90
C LYS A 48 1.40 -12.05 -4.44
N ALA A 49 2.51 -11.32 -4.35
CA ALA A 49 3.78 -11.88 -3.88
C ALA A 49 3.68 -12.51 -2.49
N PHE A 50 2.94 -11.86 -1.59
CA PHE A 50 2.67 -12.40 -0.26
C PHE A 50 1.86 -13.71 -0.33
N ARG A 51 0.78 -13.75 -1.11
CA ARG A 51 -0.02 -14.97 -1.30
C ARG A 51 0.81 -16.10 -1.89
N ASP A 52 1.64 -15.82 -2.89
CA ASP A 52 2.52 -16.79 -3.52
C ASP A 52 3.52 -17.37 -2.49
N ALA A 53 4.10 -16.52 -1.63
CA ALA A 53 5.00 -16.96 -0.57
C ALA A 53 4.30 -17.80 0.51
N VAL A 54 3.08 -17.40 0.93
CA VAL A 54 2.27 -18.18 1.88
C VAL A 54 1.91 -19.53 1.28
N GLN A 55 1.48 -19.57 0.02
CA GLN A 55 1.13 -20.81 -0.67
C GLN A 55 2.31 -21.78 -0.72
N ALA A 56 3.52 -21.28 -1.06
CA ALA A 56 4.73 -22.09 -1.02
C ALA A 56 5.00 -22.66 0.38
N GLY A 57 4.80 -21.86 1.44
CA GLY A 57 4.94 -22.32 2.83
C GLY A 57 3.90 -23.36 3.23
N VAL A 58 2.65 -23.25 2.77
CA VAL A 58 1.60 -24.25 2.98
C VAL A 58 1.99 -25.57 2.30
N GLU A 59 2.45 -25.52 1.05
CA GLU A 59 2.87 -26.73 0.33
C GLU A 59 4.10 -27.40 0.98
N GLN A 60 5.03 -26.63 1.54
CA GLN A 60 6.13 -27.15 2.35
C GLN A 60 5.61 -27.84 3.62
N ALA A 61 4.69 -27.20 4.33
CA ALA A 61 4.07 -27.76 5.54
C ALA A 61 3.32 -29.07 5.25
N ASP A 62 2.60 -29.16 4.13
CA ASP A 62 1.92 -30.38 3.70
C ASP A 62 2.89 -31.54 3.41
N ARG A 63 4.12 -31.23 2.98
CA ARG A 63 5.22 -32.21 2.82
C ARG A 63 5.99 -32.49 4.12
N GLY A 64 5.65 -31.82 5.21
CA GLY A 64 6.38 -31.92 6.49
C GLY A 64 7.72 -31.18 6.51
N GLU A 65 7.97 -30.29 5.55
CA GLU A 65 9.18 -29.48 5.45
C GLU A 65 9.05 -28.25 6.34
N PHE A 66 9.36 -28.41 7.63
CA PHE A 66 9.36 -27.29 8.60
C PHE A 66 10.77 -26.78 8.85
N ALA A 67 10.89 -25.50 9.16
CA ALA A 67 12.14 -24.91 9.60
C ALA A 67 12.60 -25.54 10.93
N GLU A 68 13.81 -26.09 10.95
CA GLU A 68 14.39 -26.67 12.15
C GLU A 68 14.71 -25.59 13.20
N GLY A 69 14.41 -25.87 14.47
CA GLY A 69 14.74 -24.97 15.58
C GLY A 69 13.90 -23.69 15.67
N PHE A 70 12.82 -23.59 14.87
CA PHE A 70 11.88 -22.48 14.91
C PHE A 70 11.06 -22.49 16.20
N SER A 71 11.03 -21.37 16.91
CA SER A 71 10.24 -21.16 18.13
C SER A 71 9.76 -19.71 18.15
N ILE A 72 8.48 -19.51 18.44
CA ILE A 72 7.87 -18.18 18.56
C ILE A 72 8.61 -17.34 19.63
N ASP A 73 9.03 -17.96 20.73
CA ASP A 73 9.77 -17.29 21.81
C ASP A 73 11.14 -16.77 21.32
N LYS A 74 11.83 -17.52 20.47
CA LYS A 74 13.11 -17.09 19.87
C LYS A 74 12.94 -15.95 18.87
N LEU A 75 11.82 -15.92 18.15
CA LEU A 75 11.51 -14.84 17.20
C LEU A 75 11.22 -13.52 17.93
N GLN A 76 10.43 -13.56 19.01
CA GLN A 76 10.12 -12.37 19.82
C GLN A 76 11.40 -11.73 20.39
N GLN A 77 12.32 -12.54 20.94
CA GLN A 77 13.60 -12.05 21.44
C GLN A 77 14.51 -11.42 20.36
N GLY A 78 14.34 -11.80 19.10
CA GLY A 78 15.09 -11.22 17.98
C GLY A 78 14.50 -9.90 17.47
N LEU A 79 13.17 -9.73 17.56
CA LEU A 79 12.48 -8.51 17.16
C LEU A 79 12.63 -7.39 18.19
N ASP A 80 12.66 -7.71 19.48
CA ASP A 80 12.89 -6.74 20.55
C ASP A 80 14.32 -6.19 20.59
N LYS A 81 15.23 -6.74 19.77
CA LYS A 81 16.65 -6.33 19.68
C LYS A 81 16.95 -5.36 18.52
N LYS A 82 15.95 -4.90 17.77
CA LYS A 82 16.09 -3.88 16.72
C LYS A 82 15.35 -2.61 17.08
#